data_AF-A0A831VJ85-F1
#
_entry.id   AF-A0A831VJ85-F1
#
_cell.length_a   1.000
_cell.length_b   1.000
_cell.length_c   1.000
_cell.angle_alpha   90.00
_cell.angle_beta   90.00
_cell.angle_gamma   90.00
#
_symmetry.space_group_name_H-M   'P 1'
#
loop_
_entity.id
_entity.type
_entity.pdbx_description
1 polymer ?
#
loop_
_entity_poly.entity_id
_entity_poly.type
_entity_poly.pdbx_seq_one_letter_code
_entity_poly.pdbx_strand_id
1 'polypeptide(L)'
;MKIDNWLKKLFHKGTPGKRLSPDDIESLRTAFKARYHSFKLLLNANNKALELMTELEEALRGTMPFGMGFVRSRITAVSTNVFQIIKHLNELAPHKYEALFERFKEIQARISPFLKGNEALKQGPLVISLKDCGKAVAGQVGAKAANLGEIGRILHLPVPNGFVVTATGYQRFLEYNDLRSEIQRRIQAAGAETMDQLYTLSASIQQLIIQAPVPSNLEEEIWRHYTLLEQEEGKDVRVAMRSSALGEDMPGLSFAGQYRSELNVSRENILQAYKEIIAGKYSLQAMAYRLNRGIREQDVAMCVACMAMVDA
;
A
#
# COMPACT_ATOMS: atom_id res chain seq x y z
N MET A 1 -46.30 47.36 36.04
CA MET A 1 -47.30 46.88 35.04
C MET A 1 -46.92 47.24 33.59
N LYS A 2 -45.66 47.01 33.15
CA LYS A 2 -45.22 47.28 31.76
C LYS A 2 -44.33 46.19 31.12
N ILE A 3 -43.91 45.17 31.87
CA ILE A 3 -43.04 44.08 31.37
C ILE A 3 -43.87 42.93 30.77
N ASP A 4 -45.07 42.69 31.30
CA ASP A 4 -45.92 41.56 30.89
C ASP A 4 -46.53 41.72 29.49
N ASN A 5 -46.69 42.96 29.00
CA ASN A 5 -47.19 43.25 27.65
C ASN A 5 -46.12 43.13 26.55
N TRP A 6 -44.82 43.15 26.92
CA TRP A 6 -43.73 43.03 25.95
C TRP A 6 -43.46 41.55 25.60
N LEU A 7 -43.49 40.66 26.61
CA LEU A 7 -43.39 39.22 26.41
C LEU A 7 -44.55 38.66 25.56
N LYS A 8 -45.80 39.11 25.80
CA LYS A 8 -46.95 38.69 24.99
C LYS A 8 -46.85 39.11 23.52
N LYS A 9 -46.21 40.23 23.19
CA LYS A 9 -46.00 40.67 21.79
C LYS A 9 -44.89 39.88 21.06
N LEU A 10 -43.91 39.34 21.78
CA LEU A 10 -42.86 38.48 21.20
C LEU A 10 -43.39 37.10 20.80
N PHE A 11 -44.39 36.58 21.53
CA PHE A 11 -45.01 35.28 21.25
C PHE A 11 -46.27 35.34 20.37
N HIS A 12 -46.72 36.52 19.92
CA HIS A 12 -47.92 36.69 19.07
C HIS A 12 -47.66 37.30 17.69
N LYS A 13 -46.45 37.14 17.16
CA LYS A 13 -46.16 37.36 15.72
C LYS A 13 -45.59 36.09 15.08
N GLY A 14 -46.30 34.98 15.28
CA GLY A 14 -46.24 33.85 14.36
C GLY A 14 -47.51 33.85 13.54
N THR A 15 -47.40 33.92 12.22
CA THR A 15 -48.42 33.42 11.29
C THR A 15 -49.03 32.14 11.85
N PRO A 16 -50.36 31.90 11.76
CA PRO A 16 -50.98 30.71 12.35
C PRO A 16 -50.21 29.49 11.86
N GLY A 17 -49.51 28.84 12.81
CA GLY A 17 -48.61 27.73 12.51
C GLY A 17 -49.40 26.68 11.76
N LYS A 18 -49.01 26.42 10.51
CA LYS A 18 -49.55 25.35 9.68
C LYS A 18 -49.53 24.09 10.55
N ARG A 19 -50.70 23.52 10.88
CA ARG A 19 -50.79 22.26 11.62
C ARG A 19 -50.03 21.23 10.78
N LEU A 20 -48.87 20.79 11.27
CA LEU A 20 -48.04 19.81 10.58
C LEU A 20 -48.87 18.53 10.42
N SER A 21 -48.96 18.02 9.19
CA SER A 21 -49.61 16.74 8.95
C SER A 21 -48.80 15.60 9.62
N PRO A 22 -49.41 14.43 9.86
CA PRO A 22 -48.67 13.25 10.31
C PRO A 22 -47.45 12.94 9.42
N ASP A 23 -47.56 13.15 8.11
CA ASP A 23 -46.48 12.97 7.13
C ASP A 23 -45.36 14.01 7.31
N ASP A 24 -45.69 15.27 7.60
CA ASP A 24 -44.68 16.30 7.90
C ASP A 24 -43.90 15.97 9.18
N ILE A 25 -44.57 15.41 10.20
CA ILE A 25 -43.94 15.01 11.47
C ILE A 25 -42.98 13.84 11.25
N GLU A 26 -43.38 12.84 10.46
CA GLU A 26 -42.53 11.69 10.16
C GLU A 26 -41.33 12.07 9.27
N SER A 27 -41.54 12.99 8.32
CA SER A 27 -40.47 13.59 7.52
C SER A 27 -39.46 14.34 8.40
N LEU A 28 -39.93 15.18 9.33
CA LEU A 28 -39.06 15.89 10.28
C LEU A 28 -38.29 14.94 11.21
N ARG A 29 -38.93 13.87 11.69
CA ARG A 29 -38.25 12.83 12.50
C ARG A 29 -37.16 12.11 11.71
N THR A 30 -37.44 11.78 10.45
CA THR A 30 -36.49 11.13 9.54
C THR A 30 -35.30 12.05 9.27
N ALA A 31 -35.55 13.32 8.96
CA ALA A 31 -34.51 14.33 8.76
C ALA A 31 -33.66 14.55 10.02
N PHE A 32 -34.30 14.59 11.20
CA PHE A 32 -33.59 14.72 12.47
C PHE A 32 -32.70 13.50 12.77
N LYS A 33 -33.22 12.27 12.58
CA LYS A 33 -32.45 11.04 12.75
C LYS A 33 -31.25 10.98 11.81
N ALA A 34 -31.42 11.36 10.54
CA ALA A 34 -30.34 11.43 9.56
C ALA A 34 -29.25 12.42 9.99
N ARG A 35 -29.63 13.65 10.37
CA ARG A 35 -28.68 14.65 10.87
C ARG A 35 -27.96 14.18 12.14
N TYR A 36 -28.68 13.60 13.09
CA TYR A 36 -28.08 13.06 14.31
C TYR A 36 -27.07 11.94 14.02
N HIS A 37 -27.37 11.09 13.04
CA HIS A 37 -26.44 10.05 12.58
C HIS A 37 -25.18 10.65 11.94
N SER A 38 -25.32 11.60 11.00
CA SER A 38 -24.18 12.30 10.39
C SER A 38 -23.33 13.02 11.45
N PHE A 39 -23.96 13.60 12.48
CA PHE A 39 -23.24 14.21 13.60
C PHE A 39 -22.39 13.21 14.39
N LYS A 40 -22.91 12.01 14.67
CA LYS A 40 -22.13 10.95 15.34
C LYS A 40 -20.95 10.50 14.49
N LEU A 41 -21.15 10.31 13.19
CA LEU A 41 -20.09 9.90 12.27
C LEU A 41 -19.00 10.97 12.16
N LEU A 42 -19.38 12.25 12.11
CA LEU A 42 -18.47 13.38 12.17
C LEU A 42 -17.61 13.33 13.44
N LEU A 43 -18.22 13.15 14.61
CA LEU A 43 -17.50 13.13 15.89
C LEU A 43 -16.52 11.95 15.95
N ASN A 44 -16.92 10.78 15.49
CA ASN A 44 -16.05 9.61 15.44
C ASN A 44 -14.84 9.85 14.52
N ALA A 45 -15.07 10.35 13.31
CA ALA A 45 -14.01 10.68 12.37
C ALA A 45 -13.04 11.75 12.93
N ASN A 46 -13.58 12.77 13.61
CA ASN A 46 -12.77 13.80 14.27
C ASN A 46 -11.86 13.22 15.36
N ASN A 47 -12.43 12.42 16.27
CA ASN A 47 -11.65 11.79 17.33
C ASN A 47 -10.56 10.88 16.75
N LYS A 48 -10.89 10.12 15.69
CA LYS A 48 -9.91 9.24 15.07
C LYS A 48 -8.79 10.00 14.36
N ALA A 49 -9.11 11.12 13.71
CA ALA A 49 -8.11 11.99 13.11
C ALA A 49 -7.14 12.55 14.17
N LEU A 50 -7.66 13.01 15.31
CA LEU A 50 -6.86 13.53 16.41
C LEU A 50 -5.95 12.46 17.02
N GLU A 51 -6.45 11.25 17.27
CA GLU A 51 -5.62 10.12 17.73
C GLU A 51 -4.42 9.87 16.80
N LEU A 52 -4.69 9.80 15.48
CA LEU A 52 -3.65 9.56 14.49
C LEU A 52 -2.65 10.71 14.37
N MET A 53 -3.08 11.96 14.59
CA MET A 53 -2.19 13.12 14.65
C MET A 53 -1.31 13.06 15.89
N THR A 54 -1.84 12.70 17.05
CA THR A 54 -1.06 12.48 18.28
C THR A 54 0.01 11.41 18.07
N GLU A 55 -0.33 10.29 17.43
CA GLU A 55 0.65 9.24 17.13
C GLU A 55 1.79 9.75 16.21
N LEU A 56 1.48 10.62 15.24
CA LEU A 56 2.49 11.26 14.39
C LEU A 56 3.39 12.24 15.18
N GLU A 57 2.80 13.01 16.10
CA GLU A 57 3.54 13.92 16.98
C GLU A 57 4.46 13.16 17.95
N GLU A 58 3.99 12.04 18.52
CA GLU A 58 4.80 11.18 19.37
C GLU A 58 5.97 10.56 18.61
N ALA A 59 5.72 10.08 17.39
CA ALA A 59 6.78 9.57 16.51
C ALA A 59 7.83 10.66 16.23
N LEU A 60 7.39 11.91 15.98
CA LEU A 60 8.29 13.05 15.73
C LEU A 60 9.21 13.36 16.92
N ARG A 61 8.82 13.02 18.16
CA ARG A 61 9.68 13.19 19.35
C ARG A 61 10.89 12.26 19.36
N GLY A 62 10.95 11.26 18.46
CA GLY A 62 12.11 10.38 18.28
C GLY A 62 12.25 9.30 19.36
N THR A 63 11.19 9.02 20.12
CA THR A 63 11.21 8.01 21.19
C THR A 63 11.18 6.57 20.64
N MET A 64 10.73 6.37 19.40
CA MET A 64 10.78 5.08 18.70
C MET A 64 11.19 5.28 17.23
N PRO A 65 12.00 4.38 16.66
CA PRO A 65 12.30 4.41 15.23
C PRO A 65 11.04 4.08 14.42
N PHE A 66 10.78 4.85 13.37
CA PHE A 66 9.68 4.63 12.43
C PHE A 66 10.14 4.81 10.98
N GLY A 67 9.50 4.09 10.06
CA GLY A 67 9.77 4.19 8.62
C GLY A 67 8.70 4.97 7.86
N MET A 68 8.96 5.29 6.59
CA MET A 68 7.99 5.99 5.73
C MET A 68 6.66 5.23 5.56
N GLY A 69 6.64 3.90 5.76
CA GLY A 69 5.39 3.13 5.78
C GLY A 69 4.43 3.57 6.88
N PHE A 70 4.94 3.79 8.10
CA PHE A 70 4.18 4.34 9.22
C PHE A 70 3.64 5.73 8.90
N VAL A 71 4.51 6.64 8.45
CA VAL A 71 4.14 8.03 8.12
C VAL A 71 3.04 8.09 7.06
N ARG A 72 3.19 7.31 5.98
CA ARG A 72 2.19 7.24 4.90
C ARG A 72 0.87 6.67 5.38
N SER A 73 0.91 5.63 6.21
CA SER A 73 -0.30 5.00 6.77
C SER A 73 -1.11 5.99 7.59
N ARG A 74 -0.46 6.67 8.53
CA ARG A 74 -1.10 7.67 9.40
C ARG A 74 -1.63 8.85 8.61
N ILE A 75 -0.87 9.39 7.67
CA ILE A 75 -1.33 10.51 6.82
C ILE A 75 -2.51 10.11 5.92
N THR A 76 -2.52 8.89 5.38
CA THR A 76 -3.66 8.38 4.60
C THR A 76 -4.90 8.26 5.49
N ALA A 77 -4.76 7.68 6.69
CA ALA A 77 -5.87 7.53 7.62
C ALA A 77 -6.40 8.88 8.14
N VAL A 78 -5.52 9.84 8.43
CA VAL A 78 -5.90 11.22 8.75
C VAL A 78 -6.68 11.84 7.60
N SER A 79 -6.18 11.71 6.37
CA SER A 79 -6.85 12.26 5.17
C SER A 79 -8.26 11.68 4.98
N THR A 80 -8.43 10.38 5.14
CA THR A 80 -9.74 9.72 5.06
C THR A 80 -10.70 10.25 6.12
N ASN A 81 -10.25 10.38 7.36
CA ASN A 81 -11.10 10.89 8.45
C ASN A 81 -11.46 12.37 8.24
N VAL A 82 -10.51 13.21 7.78
CA VAL A 82 -10.79 14.61 7.43
C VAL A 82 -11.81 14.72 6.29
N PHE A 83 -11.71 13.86 5.28
CA PHE A 83 -12.72 13.80 4.22
C PHE A 83 -14.12 13.45 4.77
N GLN A 84 -14.22 12.47 5.67
CA GLN A 84 -15.50 12.11 6.32
C GLN A 84 -16.06 13.27 7.16
N ILE A 85 -15.21 14.00 7.88
CA ILE A 85 -15.62 15.21 8.63
C ILE A 85 -16.24 16.22 7.67
N ILE A 86 -15.58 16.53 6.54
CA ILE A 86 -16.08 17.49 5.55
C ILE A 86 -17.39 17.03 4.91
N LYS A 87 -17.50 15.72 4.59
CA LYS A 87 -18.71 15.12 4.05
C LYS A 87 -19.89 15.28 5.02
N HIS A 88 -19.72 14.87 6.27
CA HIS A 88 -20.80 14.94 7.27
C HIS A 88 -21.13 16.37 7.69
N LEU A 89 -20.17 17.31 7.66
CA LEU A 89 -20.44 18.74 7.83
C LEU A 89 -21.40 19.26 6.74
N ASN A 90 -21.18 18.87 5.48
CA ASN A 90 -22.06 19.24 4.37
C ASN A 90 -23.42 18.54 4.44
N GLU A 91 -23.52 17.31 4.95
CA GLU A 91 -24.82 16.66 5.21
C GLU A 91 -25.62 17.36 6.32
N LEU A 92 -24.93 17.86 7.36
CA LEU A 92 -25.55 18.59 8.47
C LEU A 92 -26.01 20.00 8.06
N ALA A 93 -25.23 20.67 7.21
CA ALA A 93 -25.52 21.99 6.69
C ALA A 93 -25.17 22.06 5.19
N PRO A 94 -26.12 21.65 4.32
CA PRO A 94 -25.93 21.68 2.87
C PRO A 94 -25.47 23.04 2.37
N HIS A 95 -24.56 23.05 1.39
CA HIS A 95 -23.97 24.23 0.75
C HIS A 95 -23.12 25.15 1.63
N LYS A 96 -23.08 24.95 2.95
CA LYS A 96 -22.33 25.83 3.86
C LYS A 96 -20.83 25.58 3.84
N TYR A 97 -20.41 24.34 3.58
CA TYR A 97 -19.02 23.89 3.77
C TYR A 97 -18.41 23.26 2.51
N GLU A 98 -18.95 23.52 1.32
CA GLU A 98 -18.47 22.92 0.07
C GLU A 98 -17.02 23.32 -0.24
N ALA A 99 -16.65 24.56 0.09
CA ALA A 99 -15.28 25.07 -0.09
C ALA A 99 -14.21 24.27 0.68
N LEU A 100 -14.60 23.51 1.71
CA LEU A 100 -13.66 22.66 2.45
C LEU A 100 -13.14 21.50 1.60
N PHE A 101 -13.89 21.01 0.61
CA PHE A 101 -13.40 19.95 -0.29
C PHE A 101 -12.24 20.45 -1.16
N GLU A 102 -12.31 21.69 -1.66
CA GLU A 102 -11.21 22.27 -2.45
C GLU A 102 -9.99 22.54 -1.58
N ARG A 103 -10.18 23.09 -0.37
CA ARG A 103 -9.07 23.23 0.59
C ARG A 103 -8.44 21.89 0.99
N PHE A 104 -9.24 20.85 1.16
CA PHE A 104 -8.75 19.50 1.42
C PHE A 104 -7.87 18.98 0.28
N LYS A 105 -8.32 19.12 -0.98
CA LYS A 105 -7.55 18.73 -2.16
C LYS A 105 -6.22 19.47 -2.24
N GLU A 106 -6.22 20.79 -2.01
CA GLU A 106 -5.00 21.60 -2.00
C GLU A 106 -3.99 21.13 -0.94
N ILE A 107 -4.46 20.83 0.28
CA ILE A 107 -3.62 20.32 1.36
C ILE A 107 -3.06 18.93 1.00
N GLN A 108 -3.89 18.03 0.47
CA GLN A 108 -3.43 16.72 0.00
C GLN A 108 -2.38 16.84 -1.11
N ALA A 109 -2.57 17.77 -2.06
CA ALA A 109 -1.61 18.03 -3.13
C ALA A 109 -0.26 18.53 -2.60
N ARG A 110 -0.26 19.33 -1.53
CA ARG A 110 0.97 19.78 -0.86
C ARG A 110 1.67 18.66 -0.09
N ILE A 111 0.91 17.73 0.49
CA ILE A 111 1.46 16.61 1.28
C ILE A 111 2.00 15.49 0.36
N SER A 112 1.33 15.25 -0.77
CA SER A 112 1.62 14.14 -1.70
C SER A 112 3.10 14.00 -2.11
N PRO A 113 3.84 15.06 -2.46
CA PRO A 113 5.27 14.96 -2.81
C PRO A 113 6.13 14.37 -1.69
N PHE A 114 5.82 14.68 -0.43
CA PHE A 114 6.55 14.15 0.73
C PHE A 114 6.20 12.69 1.03
N LEU A 115 5.08 12.18 0.51
CA LEU A 115 4.64 10.80 0.65
C LEU A 115 5.12 9.89 -0.48
N LYS A 116 5.43 10.45 -1.66
CA LYS A 116 5.93 9.66 -2.78
C LYS A 116 7.26 9.04 -2.36
N GLY A 117 7.26 7.71 -2.24
CA GLY A 117 8.49 6.94 -2.05
C GLY A 117 9.46 7.21 -3.19
N ASN A 118 10.74 7.13 -2.87
CA ASN A 118 11.90 7.40 -3.70
C ASN A 118 11.64 7.17 -5.22
N GLU A 119 11.60 8.25 -6.02
CA GLU A 119 11.65 8.15 -7.49
C GLU A 119 12.90 7.40 -7.97
N ALA A 120 13.90 7.25 -7.10
CA ALA A 120 15.06 6.38 -7.29
C ALA A 120 14.72 4.91 -7.57
N LEU A 121 13.50 4.43 -7.26
CA LEU A 121 13.06 3.07 -7.63
C LEU A 121 12.80 2.90 -9.13
N LYS A 122 12.64 4.01 -9.88
CA LYS A 122 12.36 3.99 -11.33
C LYS A 122 13.61 4.08 -12.20
N GLN A 123 14.79 4.26 -11.59
CA GLN A 123 16.05 4.41 -12.31
C GLN A 123 17.03 3.33 -11.87
N GLY A 124 17.40 2.45 -12.80
CA GLY A 124 18.32 1.35 -12.55
C GLY A 124 18.23 0.26 -13.61
N PRO A 125 19.16 -0.70 -13.61
CA PRO A 125 19.07 -1.87 -14.48
C PRO A 125 17.86 -2.73 -14.10
N LEU A 126 17.25 -3.40 -15.08
CA LEU A 126 16.14 -4.34 -14.84
C LEU A 126 16.61 -5.57 -14.07
N VAL A 127 17.85 -6.00 -14.31
CA VAL A 127 18.48 -7.14 -13.65
C VAL A 127 19.96 -6.81 -13.40
N ILE A 128 20.48 -7.17 -12.22
CA ILE A 128 21.87 -6.90 -11.81
C ILE A 128 22.54 -8.18 -11.34
N SER A 129 23.83 -8.34 -11.57
CA SER A 129 24.59 -9.49 -11.05
C SER A 129 24.69 -9.44 -9.52
N LEU A 130 24.65 -10.59 -8.86
CA LEU A 130 24.68 -10.68 -7.40
C LEU A 130 26.00 -10.13 -6.82
N LYS A 131 27.11 -10.31 -7.53
CA LYS A 131 28.43 -9.76 -7.18
C LYS A 131 28.48 -8.23 -7.13
N ASP A 132 27.60 -7.56 -7.86
CA ASP A 132 27.48 -6.10 -7.90
C ASP A 132 26.44 -5.57 -6.89
N CYS A 133 25.82 -6.46 -6.11
CA CYS A 133 24.88 -6.09 -5.06
C CYS A 133 25.62 -5.64 -3.79
N GLY A 134 25.04 -4.66 -3.09
CA GLY A 134 25.51 -4.18 -1.79
C GLY A 134 24.64 -3.06 -1.24
N LYS A 135 25.00 -2.46 -0.09
CA LYS A 135 24.22 -1.38 0.55
C LYS A 135 23.87 -0.23 -0.39
N ALA A 136 24.78 0.15 -1.29
CA ALA A 136 24.56 1.25 -2.23
C ALA A 136 23.36 1.04 -3.16
N VAL A 137 23.05 -0.22 -3.50
CA VAL A 137 21.95 -0.59 -4.39
C VAL A 137 20.84 -1.35 -3.65
N ALA A 138 20.84 -1.37 -2.30
CA ALA A 138 19.84 -2.07 -1.51
C ALA A 138 18.40 -1.61 -1.81
N GLY A 139 18.23 -0.33 -2.14
CA GLY A 139 16.95 0.21 -2.62
C GLY A 139 16.46 -0.38 -3.94
N GLN A 140 17.31 -1.03 -4.72
CA GLN A 140 16.97 -1.67 -6.00
C GLN A 140 16.94 -3.20 -5.93
N VAL A 141 17.66 -3.83 -5.01
CA VAL A 141 17.78 -5.30 -4.95
C VAL A 141 17.14 -5.94 -3.72
N GLY A 142 16.71 -5.13 -2.75
CA GLY A 142 16.25 -5.63 -1.46
C GLY A 142 17.39 -6.00 -0.52
N ALA A 143 17.03 -6.05 0.76
CA ALA A 143 17.94 -6.27 1.87
C ALA A 143 18.74 -7.58 1.75
N LYS A 144 18.04 -8.68 1.49
CA LYS A 144 18.63 -10.02 1.43
C LYS A 144 19.71 -10.11 0.35
N ALA A 145 19.39 -9.67 -0.86
CA ALA A 145 20.35 -9.70 -1.96
C ALA A 145 21.51 -8.73 -1.75
N ALA A 146 21.26 -7.53 -1.20
CA ALA A 146 22.31 -6.59 -0.85
C ALA A 146 23.27 -7.17 0.19
N ASN A 147 22.74 -7.75 1.28
CA ASN A 147 23.54 -8.38 2.32
C ASN A 147 24.35 -9.55 1.78
N LEU A 148 23.75 -10.37 0.91
CA LEU A 148 24.43 -11.51 0.30
C LEU A 148 25.60 -11.07 -0.61
N GLY A 149 25.39 -10.01 -1.42
CA GLY A 149 26.47 -9.40 -2.20
C GLY A 149 27.58 -8.82 -1.33
N GLU A 150 27.24 -8.19 -0.19
CA GLU A 150 28.24 -7.70 0.77
C GLU A 150 29.06 -8.83 1.40
N ILE A 151 28.41 -9.95 1.76
CA ILE A 151 29.09 -11.13 2.31
C ILE A 151 30.15 -11.63 1.32
N GLY A 152 29.80 -11.77 0.04
CA GLY A 152 30.75 -12.21 -0.99
C GLY A 152 31.88 -11.19 -1.22
N ARG A 153 31.54 -9.90 -1.32
CA ARG A 153 32.50 -8.84 -1.71
C ARG A 153 33.42 -8.38 -0.59
N ILE A 154 32.89 -8.20 0.63
CA ILE A 154 33.60 -7.61 1.77
C ILE A 154 34.22 -8.70 2.64
N LEU A 155 33.47 -9.76 2.93
CA LEU A 155 33.93 -10.83 3.82
C LEU A 155 34.63 -11.96 3.06
N HIS A 156 34.61 -11.93 1.72
CA HIS A 156 35.19 -12.95 0.85
C HIS A 156 34.72 -14.38 1.17
N LEU A 157 33.49 -14.51 1.70
CA LEU A 157 32.88 -15.79 1.97
C LEU A 157 32.28 -16.39 0.68
N PRO A 158 32.27 -17.72 0.53
CA PRO A 158 31.69 -18.36 -0.65
C PRO A 158 30.19 -18.07 -0.70
N VAL A 159 29.78 -17.39 -1.76
CA VAL A 159 28.39 -17.08 -2.09
C VAL A 159 28.13 -17.63 -3.49
N PRO A 160 27.07 -18.44 -3.69
CA PRO A 160 26.72 -18.94 -5.02
C PRO A 160 26.53 -17.80 -6.03
N ASN A 161 27.01 -17.97 -7.26
CA ASN A 161 26.82 -16.99 -8.31
C ASN A 161 25.33 -16.82 -8.64
N GLY A 162 24.99 -15.67 -9.21
CA GLY A 162 23.60 -15.35 -9.49
C GLY A 162 23.36 -13.92 -9.92
N PHE A 163 22.08 -13.57 -9.99
CA PHE A 163 21.60 -12.25 -10.37
C PHE A 163 20.30 -11.91 -9.64
N VAL A 164 19.88 -10.65 -9.72
CA VAL A 164 18.67 -10.15 -9.06
C VAL A 164 17.83 -9.39 -10.06
N VAL A 165 16.56 -9.80 -10.23
CA VAL A 165 15.56 -8.96 -10.88
C VAL A 165 15.20 -7.85 -9.92
N THR A 166 15.49 -6.61 -10.33
CA THR A 166 15.48 -5.44 -9.45
C THR A 166 14.06 -4.93 -9.20
N ALA A 167 13.93 -3.97 -8.28
CA ALA A 167 12.73 -3.17 -8.12
C ALA A 167 12.32 -2.51 -9.45
N THR A 168 13.28 -2.00 -10.24
CA THR A 168 13.01 -1.46 -11.59
C THR A 168 12.42 -2.54 -12.52
N GLY A 169 12.99 -3.76 -12.52
CA GLY A 169 12.45 -4.90 -13.27
C GLY A 169 11.01 -5.24 -12.88
N TYR A 170 10.74 -5.29 -11.58
CA TYR A 170 9.39 -5.48 -11.04
C TYR A 170 8.42 -4.36 -11.45
N GLN A 171 8.84 -3.09 -11.37
CA GLN A 171 8.02 -1.96 -11.81
C GLN A 171 7.67 -2.08 -13.29
N ARG A 172 8.67 -2.39 -14.13
CA ARG A 172 8.49 -2.57 -15.57
C ARG A 172 7.47 -3.67 -15.89
N PHE A 173 7.55 -4.79 -15.18
CA PHE A 173 6.59 -5.89 -15.30
C PHE A 173 5.15 -5.45 -14.97
N LEU A 174 4.97 -4.69 -13.89
CA LEU A 174 3.64 -4.20 -13.51
C LEU A 174 3.09 -3.14 -14.47
N GLU A 175 3.93 -2.20 -14.91
CA GLU A 175 3.54 -1.11 -15.81
C GLU A 175 3.15 -1.61 -17.20
N TYR A 176 3.91 -2.55 -17.77
CA TYR A 176 3.63 -3.12 -19.09
C TYR A 176 2.25 -3.80 -19.17
N ASN A 177 1.82 -4.40 -18.06
CA ASN A 177 0.59 -5.16 -17.97
C ASN A 177 -0.59 -4.38 -17.34
N ASP A 178 -0.40 -3.09 -17.04
CA ASP A 178 -1.32 -2.25 -16.26
C ASP A 178 -1.82 -2.92 -14.95
N LEU A 179 -0.97 -3.76 -14.36
CA LEU A 179 -1.33 -4.57 -13.19
C LEU A 179 -1.61 -3.69 -11.98
N ARG A 180 -0.93 -2.54 -11.86
CA ARG A 180 -1.13 -1.61 -10.75
C ARG A 180 -2.58 -1.15 -10.65
N SER A 181 -3.12 -0.66 -11.76
CA SER A 181 -4.46 -0.12 -11.84
C SER A 181 -5.50 -1.21 -11.59
N GLU A 182 -5.31 -2.37 -12.20
CA GLU A 182 -6.25 -3.49 -12.06
C GLU A 182 -6.24 -4.10 -10.65
N ILE A 183 -5.07 -4.26 -10.03
CA ILE A 183 -4.94 -4.72 -8.64
C ILE A 183 -5.62 -3.72 -7.70
N GLN A 184 -5.37 -2.42 -7.88
CA GLN A 184 -5.99 -1.38 -7.06
C GLN A 184 -7.51 -1.40 -7.19
N ARG A 185 -8.03 -1.55 -8.42
CA ARG A 185 -9.47 -1.67 -8.69
C ARG A 185 -10.07 -2.87 -7.96
N ARG A 186 -9.43 -4.03 -7.99
CA ARG A 186 -9.88 -5.24 -7.29
C ARG A 186 -9.88 -5.06 -5.77
N ILE A 187 -8.84 -4.45 -5.21
CA ILE A 187 -8.75 -4.17 -3.78
C ILE A 187 -9.88 -3.21 -3.34
N GLN A 188 -10.13 -2.16 -4.11
CA GLN A 188 -11.21 -1.20 -3.82
C GLN A 188 -12.60 -1.83 -3.92
N ALA A 189 -12.85 -2.64 -4.96
CA ALA A 189 -14.12 -3.30 -5.17
C ALA A 189 -14.43 -4.37 -4.10
N ALA A 190 -13.41 -5.05 -3.59
CA ALA A 190 -13.59 -6.10 -2.59
C ALA A 190 -14.00 -5.55 -1.21
N GLY A 191 -13.60 -4.31 -0.86
CA GLY A 191 -13.94 -3.68 0.41
C GLY A 191 -13.69 -4.60 1.61
N ALA A 192 -12.52 -5.26 1.65
CA ALA A 192 -12.27 -6.44 2.48
C ALA A 192 -12.46 -6.17 3.99
N GLU A 193 -13.67 -6.47 4.47
CA GLU A 193 -14.07 -6.41 5.88
C GLU A 193 -14.09 -7.82 6.50
N THR A 194 -14.04 -8.88 5.67
CA THR A 194 -14.04 -10.29 6.11
C THR A 194 -12.85 -11.09 5.54
N MET A 195 -12.46 -12.17 6.22
CA MET A 195 -11.36 -13.03 5.78
C MET A 195 -11.67 -13.81 4.49
N ASP A 196 -12.93 -14.18 4.24
CA ASP A 196 -13.32 -14.88 3.01
C ASP A 196 -13.16 -13.98 1.78
N GLN A 197 -13.55 -12.70 1.90
CA GLN A 197 -13.33 -11.70 0.85
C GLN A 197 -11.84 -11.51 0.56
N LEU A 198 -11.01 -11.50 1.62
CA LEU A 198 -9.56 -11.36 1.47
C LEU A 198 -8.93 -12.59 0.78
N TYR A 199 -9.45 -13.80 1.05
CA TYR A 199 -9.01 -15.03 0.38
C TYR A 199 -9.30 -14.99 -1.12
N THR A 200 -10.55 -14.68 -1.51
CA THR A 200 -10.94 -14.58 -2.93
C THR A 200 -10.16 -13.49 -3.65
N LEU A 201 -9.98 -12.33 -3.00
CA LEU A 201 -9.19 -11.23 -3.54
C LEU A 201 -7.72 -11.63 -3.77
N SER A 202 -7.11 -12.28 -2.78
CA SER A 202 -5.74 -12.80 -2.86
C SER A 202 -5.57 -13.75 -4.05
N ALA A 203 -6.42 -14.77 -4.17
CA ALA A 203 -6.36 -15.74 -5.26
C ALA A 203 -6.54 -15.06 -6.63
N SER A 204 -7.49 -14.12 -6.72
CA SER A 204 -7.78 -13.35 -7.94
C SER A 204 -6.60 -12.51 -8.41
N ILE A 205 -5.90 -11.84 -7.49
CA ILE A 205 -4.71 -11.02 -7.81
C ILE A 205 -3.52 -11.92 -8.17
N GLN A 206 -3.30 -13.01 -7.45
CA GLN A 206 -2.22 -13.95 -7.75
C GLN A 206 -2.36 -14.52 -9.16
N GLN A 207 -3.57 -14.95 -9.54
CA GLN A 207 -3.85 -15.48 -10.86
C GLN A 207 -3.62 -14.43 -11.96
N LEU A 208 -4.04 -13.18 -11.72
CA LEU A 208 -3.80 -12.07 -12.63
C LEU A 208 -2.31 -11.87 -12.92
N ILE A 209 -1.46 -11.95 -11.88
CA ILE A 209 -0.01 -11.81 -12.00
C ILE A 209 0.62 -13.00 -12.73
N ILE A 210 0.20 -14.22 -12.41
CA ILE A 210 0.72 -15.45 -13.02
C ILE A 210 0.41 -15.49 -14.52
N GLN A 211 -0.75 -14.98 -14.94
CA GLN A 211 -1.16 -14.95 -16.35
C GLN A 211 -0.52 -13.80 -17.14
N ALA A 212 -0.02 -12.77 -16.47
CA ALA A 212 0.57 -11.62 -17.15
C ALA A 212 1.88 -11.99 -17.86
N PRO A 213 2.07 -11.59 -19.14
CA PRO A 213 3.32 -11.82 -19.86
C PRO A 213 4.47 -10.99 -19.26
N VAL A 214 5.68 -11.56 -19.30
CA VAL A 214 6.91 -10.82 -18.97
C VAL A 214 7.25 -9.92 -20.16
N PRO A 215 7.54 -8.62 -19.96
CA PRO A 215 7.95 -7.73 -21.04
C PRO A 215 9.25 -8.23 -21.71
N SER A 216 9.33 -8.15 -23.05
CA SER A 216 10.49 -8.68 -23.80
C SER A 216 11.82 -8.13 -23.31
N ASN A 217 11.89 -6.82 -23.02
CA ASN A 217 13.12 -6.20 -22.52
C ASN A 217 13.55 -6.69 -21.13
N LEU A 218 12.62 -7.09 -20.28
CA LEU A 218 12.92 -7.70 -18.99
C LEU A 218 13.32 -9.17 -19.16
N GLU A 219 12.60 -9.89 -20.01
CA GLU A 219 12.90 -11.28 -20.35
C GLU A 219 14.32 -11.43 -20.94
N GLU A 220 14.69 -10.58 -21.89
CA GLU A 220 16.02 -10.53 -22.49
C GLU A 220 17.13 -10.35 -21.45
N GLU A 221 16.95 -9.43 -20.49
CA GLU A 221 17.93 -9.21 -19.42
C GLU A 221 18.02 -10.37 -18.44
N ILE A 222 16.90 -11.04 -18.13
CA ILE A 222 16.89 -12.26 -17.32
C ILE A 222 17.68 -13.36 -18.03
N TRP A 223 17.41 -13.60 -19.32
CA TRP A 223 18.11 -14.62 -20.09
C TRP A 223 19.58 -14.31 -20.29
N ARG A 224 19.92 -13.04 -20.50
CA ARG A 224 21.32 -12.60 -20.60
C ARG A 224 22.10 -12.98 -19.35
N HIS A 225 21.57 -12.67 -18.16
CA HIS A 225 22.24 -13.02 -16.90
C HIS A 225 22.18 -14.51 -16.56
N TYR A 226 21.13 -15.22 -16.95
CA TYR A 226 21.09 -16.69 -16.82
C TYR A 226 22.14 -17.36 -17.70
N THR A 227 22.33 -16.91 -18.94
CA THR A 227 23.38 -17.44 -19.82
C THR A 227 24.79 -17.12 -19.31
N LEU A 228 25.01 -15.96 -18.69
CA LEU A 228 26.26 -15.68 -17.99
C LEU A 228 26.47 -16.64 -16.80
N LEU A 229 25.41 -16.95 -16.05
CA LEU A 229 25.47 -17.91 -14.96
C LEU A 229 25.79 -19.33 -15.47
N GLU A 230 25.21 -19.77 -16.59
CA GLU A 230 25.55 -21.06 -17.22
C GLU A 230 27.02 -21.14 -17.67
N GLN A 231 27.61 -20.01 -18.07
CA GLN A 231 29.03 -19.96 -18.44
C GLN A 231 29.95 -20.13 -17.22
N GLU A 232 29.52 -19.64 -16.06
CA GLU A 232 30.28 -19.70 -14.80
C GLU A 232 30.09 -21.05 -14.08
N GLU A 233 28.86 -21.59 -14.06
CA GLU A 233 28.48 -22.76 -13.25
C GLU A 233 28.30 -24.05 -14.06
N GLY A 234 28.15 -23.95 -15.38
CA GLY A 234 27.88 -25.07 -16.28
C GLY A 234 26.49 -25.02 -16.92
N LYS A 235 26.34 -25.75 -18.03
CA LYS A 235 25.07 -25.83 -18.78
C LYS A 235 23.95 -26.40 -17.92
N ASP A 236 22.73 -25.90 -18.15
CA ASP A 236 21.50 -26.36 -17.49
C ASP A 236 21.54 -26.22 -15.96
N VAL A 237 22.32 -25.26 -15.45
CA VAL A 237 22.41 -24.95 -14.02
C VAL A 237 21.01 -24.70 -13.44
N ARG A 238 20.71 -25.42 -12.36
CA ARG A 238 19.48 -25.25 -11.59
C ARG A 238 19.62 -24.06 -10.66
N VAL A 239 18.55 -23.31 -10.46
CA VAL A 239 18.60 -22.07 -9.66
C VAL A 239 17.61 -22.08 -8.51
N ALA A 240 18.01 -21.46 -7.39
CA ALA A 240 17.12 -21.04 -6.33
C ALA A 240 16.65 -19.61 -6.61
N MET A 241 15.33 -19.43 -6.72
CA MET A 241 14.71 -18.12 -6.89
C MET A 241 14.01 -17.70 -5.59
N ARG A 242 14.42 -16.56 -5.03
CA ARG A 242 14.01 -16.13 -3.69
C ARG A 242 13.58 -14.67 -3.69
N SER A 243 12.53 -14.37 -2.94
CA SER A 243 12.08 -13.01 -2.68
C SER A 243 13.11 -12.19 -1.90
N SER A 244 13.34 -10.97 -2.35
CA SER A 244 14.17 -9.94 -1.72
C SER A 244 13.38 -8.63 -1.71
N ALA A 245 12.30 -8.57 -0.93
CA ALA A 245 11.38 -7.44 -0.96
C ALA A 245 12.00 -6.18 -0.34
N LEU A 246 11.65 -5.01 -0.87
CA LEU A 246 12.00 -3.73 -0.25
C LEU A 246 11.14 -3.51 1.00
N GLY A 247 11.78 -3.14 2.12
CA GLY A 247 11.09 -2.84 3.39
C GLY A 247 11.06 -3.98 4.41
N GLU A 248 11.70 -5.13 4.12
CA GLU A 248 11.89 -6.23 5.10
C GLU A 248 12.79 -5.86 6.30
N ASP A 249 13.62 -4.82 6.14
CA ASP A 249 14.56 -4.36 7.16
C ASP A 249 14.01 -3.24 8.06
N MET A 250 12.75 -2.82 7.89
CA MET A 250 12.17 -1.85 8.81
C MET A 250 12.07 -2.47 10.21
N PRO A 251 12.51 -1.78 11.29
CA PRO A 251 12.43 -2.30 12.65
C PRO A 251 10.99 -2.73 12.99
N GLY A 252 10.80 -4.00 13.38
CA GLY A 252 9.49 -4.58 13.68
C GLY A 252 8.71 -5.12 12.47
N LEU A 253 9.23 -5.00 11.24
CA LEU A 253 8.64 -5.50 10.00
C LEU A 253 9.40 -6.73 9.45
N SER A 254 9.53 -7.77 10.26
CA SER A 254 10.02 -9.07 9.79
C SER A 254 8.94 -9.72 8.91
N PHE A 255 9.11 -9.66 7.58
CA PHE A 255 8.40 -10.54 6.65
C PHE A 255 9.02 -11.95 6.59
N ALA A 256 9.87 -12.30 7.57
CA ALA A 256 10.55 -13.58 7.64
C ALA A 256 9.55 -14.74 7.53
N GLY A 257 9.74 -15.58 6.51
CA GLY A 257 8.93 -16.77 6.28
C GLY A 257 7.60 -16.57 5.53
N GLN A 258 7.25 -15.37 5.08
CA GLN A 258 5.96 -15.13 4.39
C GLN A 258 6.02 -15.13 2.87
N TYR A 259 7.21 -14.96 2.29
CA TYR A 259 7.37 -14.88 0.84
C TYR A 259 7.98 -16.13 0.25
N ARG A 260 7.49 -16.47 -0.96
CA ARG A 260 7.79 -17.72 -1.66
C ARG A 260 9.27 -17.77 -2.05
N SER A 261 9.85 -18.96 -1.93
CA SER A 261 11.15 -19.33 -2.49
C SER A 261 10.91 -20.59 -3.31
N GLU A 262 11.45 -20.62 -4.52
CA GLU A 262 11.40 -21.79 -5.41
C GLU A 262 12.82 -22.32 -5.55
N LEU A 263 13.01 -23.61 -5.26
CA LEU A 263 14.30 -24.27 -5.31
C LEU A 263 14.36 -25.18 -6.53
N ASN A 264 15.57 -25.45 -7.02
CA ASN A 264 15.81 -26.38 -8.12
C ASN A 264 15.03 -26.01 -9.41
N VAL A 265 14.89 -24.72 -9.68
CA VAL A 265 14.17 -24.21 -10.85
C VAL A 265 15.01 -24.47 -12.09
N SER A 266 14.40 -25.11 -13.10
CA SER A 266 15.01 -25.33 -14.41
C SER A 266 14.93 -24.10 -15.30
N ARG A 267 15.79 -24.03 -16.33
CA ARG A 267 15.79 -22.97 -17.33
C ARG A 267 14.39 -22.61 -17.81
N GLU A 268 13.61 -23.60 -18.22
CA GLU A 268 12.28 -23.42 -18.82
C GLU A 268 11.26 -22.80 -17.85
N ASN A 269 11.50 -22.95 -16.55
CA ASN A 269 10.58 -22.53 -15.50
C ASN A 269 10.96 -21.19 -14.85
N ILE A 270 12.08 -20.56 -15.23
CA ILE A 270 12.57 -19.32 -14.59
C ILE A 270 11.54 -18.19 -14.64
N LEU A 271 10.94 -17.92 -15.80
CA LEU A 271 9.96 -16.83 -15.94
C LEU A 271 8.66 -17.14 -15.18
N GLN A 272 8.28 -18.43 -15.12
CA GLN A 272 7.12 -18.86 -14.36
C GLN A 272 7.36 -18.70 -12.85
N ALA A 273 8.50 -19.18 -12.35
CA ALA A 273 8.92 -19.01 -10.96
C ALA A 273 9.04 -17.53 -10.57
N TYR A 274 9.56 -16.67 -11.46
CA TYR A 274 9.59 -15.22 -11.25
C TYR A 274 8.18 -14.65 -10.99
N LYS A 275 7.20 -14.96 -11.85
CA LYS A 275 5.81 -14.51 -11.68
C LYS A 275 5.19 -15.08 -10.40
N GLU A 276 5.47 -16.33 -10.05
CA GLU A 276 4.97 -16.97 -8.83
C GLU A 276 5.51 -16.32 -7.56
N ILE A 277 6.78 -15.91 -7.54
CA ILE A 277 7.37 -15.18 -6.42
C ILE A 277 6.74 -13.78 -6.30
N ILE A 278 6.52 -13.09 -7.42
CA ILE A 278 5.78 -11.81 -7.42
C ILE A 278 4.35 -12.00 -6.91
N ALA A 279 3.65 -13.03 -7.39
CA ALA A 279 2.30 -13.35 -6.94
C ALA A 279 2.28 -13.64 -5.43
N GLY A 280 3.33 -14.28 -4.90
CA GLY A 280 3.52 -14.50 -3.47
C GLY A 280 3.48 -13.22 -2.61
N LYS A 281 3.77 -12.04 -3.19
CA LYS A 281 3.53 -10.74 -2.54
C LYS A 281 2.07 -10.61 -2.09
N TYR A 282 1.12 -11.17 -2.83
CA TYR A 282 -0.32 -11.08 -2.61
C TYR A 282 -0.90 -12.37 -2.01
N SER A 283 -0.07 -13.18 -1.33
CA SER A 283 -0.59 -14.26 -0.48
C SER A 283 -1.52 -13.70 0.60
N LEU A 284 -2.44 -14.53 1.09
CA LEU A 284 -3.40 -14.13 2.13
C LEU A 284 -2.67 -13.57 3.35
N GLN A 285 -1.60 -14.23 3.77
CA GLN A 285 -0.78 -13.86 4.92
C GLN A 285 -0.10 -12.51 4.69
N ALA A 286 0.52 -12.32 3.52
CA ALA A 286 1.21 -11.07 3.19
C ALA A 286 0.24 -9.89 3.04
N MET A 287 -0.96 -10.12 2.47
CA MET A 287 -2.01 -9.11 2.38
C MET A 287 -2.58 -8.74 3.75
N ALA A 288 -2.92 -9.72 4.58
CA ALA A 288 -3.42 -9.50 5.94
C ALA A 288 -2.39 -8.76 6.81
N TYR A 289 -1.11 -9.14 6.70
CA TYR A 289 -0.03 -8.46 7.41
C TYR A 289 0.06 -6.98 7.01
N ARG A 290 0.06 -6.68 5.70
CA ARG A 290 0.10 -5.31 5.21
C ARG A 290 -1.12 -4.51 5.64
N LEU A 291 -2.31 -5.09 5.58
CA LEU A 291 -3.55 -4.46 6.02
C LEU A 291 -3.48 -4.08 7.51
N ASN A 292 -3.07 -5.02 8.37
CA ASN A 292 -2.94 -4.82 9.81
C ASN A 292 -1.87 -3.77 10.19
N ARG A 293 -0.82 -3.64 9.38
CA ARG A 293 0.24 -2.63 9.56
C ARG A 293 -0.03 -1.33 8.80
N GLY A 294 -1.14 -1.25 8.07
CA GLY A 294 -1.48 -0.11 7.21
C GLY A 294 -0.44 0.19 6.12
N ILE A 295 0.33 -0.83 5.71
CA ILE A 295 1.33 -0.74 4.64
C ILE A 295 0.60 -0.82 3.30
N ARG A 296 0.80 0.17 2.45
CA ARG A 296 0.18 0.18 1.12
C ARG A 296 0.89 -0.79 0.20
N GLU A 297 0.13 -1.41 -0.70
CA GLU A 297 0.63 -2.35 -1.70
C GLU A 297 1.78 -1.74 -2.53
N GLN A 298 1.62 -0.48 -2.95
CA GLN A 298 2.56 0.22 -3.81
C GLN A 298 3.89 0.56 -3.15
N ASP A 299 3.95 0.49 -1.82
CA ASP A 299 5.12 0.86 -1.04
C ASP A 299 6.14 -0.27 -0.93
N VAL A 300 5.80 -1.47 -1.40
CA VAL A 300 6.64 -2.68 -1.35
C VAL A 300 6.91 -3.16 -2.76
N ALA A 301 8.17 -3.07 -3.20
CA ALA A 301 8.62 -3.74 -4.43
C ALA A 301 9.12 -5.15 -4.11
N MET A 302 8.84 -6.10 -5.00
CA MET A 302 9.31 -7.48 -4.87
C MET A 302 10.49 -7.71 -5.81
N CYS A 303 11.72 -7.61 -5.30
CA CYS A 303 12.90 -8.04 -6.05
C CYS A 303 13.04 -9.57 -5.94
N VAL A 304 13.67 -10.20 -6.93
CA VAL A 304 13.85 -11.65 -6.96
C VAL A 304 15.30 -11.99 -7.19
N ALA A 305 15.95 -12.58 -6.19
CA ALA A 305 17.30 -13.12 -6.29
C ALA A 305 17.24 -14.52 -6.93
N CYS A 306 18.07 -14.74 -7.95
CA CYS A 306 18.26 -15.98 -8.66
C CYS A 306 19.70 -16.43 -8.44
N MET A 307 19.90 -17.57 -7.79
CA MET A 307 21.22 -18.08 -7.40
C MET A 307 21.42 -19.49 -7.92
N ALA A 308 22.64 -19.85 -8.30
CA ALA A 308 22.98 -21.24 -8.58
C ALA A 308 22.63 -22.12 -7.37
N MET A 309 22.01 -23.26 -7.63
CA MET A 309 21.78 -24.29 -6.62
C MET A 309 23.12 -24.91 -6.23
N VAL A 310 23.27 -25.16 -4.95
CA VAL A 310 24.39 -25.94 -4.41
C VAL A 310 23.89 -27.34 -4.07
N ASP A 311 24.67 -28.36 -4.41
CA ASP A 311 24.46 -29.71 -3.86
C ASP A 311 24.99 -29.71 -2.42
N ALA A 312 24.10 -30.01 -1.47
CA ALA A 312 24.36 -30.02 -0.04
C ALA A 312 24.00 -31.36 0.59
#